data_AF-A0AAV3P9A7-F1
#
_entry.id   AF-A0AAV3P9A7-F1
#
_cell.length_a   1.000
_cell.length_b   1.000
_cell.length_c   1.000
_cell.angle_alpha   90.00
_cell.angle_beta   90.00
_cell.angle_gamma   90.00
#
_symmetry.space_group_name_H-M   'P 1'
#
loop_
_entity.id
_entity.type
_entity.pdbx_description
1 polymer ?
#
loop_
_entity_poly.entity_id
_entity_poly.type
_entity_poly.pdbx_seq_one_letter_code
_entity_poly.pdbx_strand_id
1 'polypeptide(L)'
;MDKVKLFDTNEDEWEIINNDGFVYKRKKRRICPTSITASSAHPPTDPEIAEKKRRERKKNTLMKLKEKYYREISQWEILSNTFKTMQLKAKLIQETRQDHLCDDHHSSDCAREWFSGDVLDELLGQVEAQEAVIQDISKLCNISNGLCKAEEEKLKQSLIELPIWDYSPQQLMASLSQD
;
A
#
# COMPACT_ATOMS: atom_id res chain seq x y z
N MET A 1 4.49 13.50 71.84
CA MET A 1 3.57 12.57 71.14
C MET A 1 3.36 13.16 69.76
N ASP A 2 4.34 12.95 68.88
CA ASP A 2 4.42 13.63 67.60
C ASP A 2 3.85 12.74 66.50
N LYS A 3 2.85 13.29 65.78
CA LYS A 3 2.19 12.63 64.66
C LYS A 3 3.16 12.61 63.48
N VAL A 4 3.62 11.42 63.10
CA VAL A 4 4.31 11.18 61.83
C VAL A 4 3.32 11.44 60.70
N LYS A 5 3.52 12.53 59.97
CA LYS A 5 2.82 12.82 58.72
C LYS A 5 3.57 12.08 57.61
N LEU A 6 3.08 10.90 57.22
CA LEU A 6 3.52 10.22 56.01
C LEU A 6 3.25 11.17 54.82
N PHE A 7 4.32 11.65 54.17
CA PHE A 7 4.20 12.34 52.90
C PHE A 7 3.91 11.31 51.82
N ASP A 8 2.68 11.33 51.32
CA ASP A 8 2.29 10.70 50.07
C ASP A 8 3.01 11.42 48.92
N THR A 9 4.05 10.79 48.36
CA THR A 9 4.93 11.38 47.34
C THR A 9 4.72 10.81 45.94
N ASN A 10 3.65 10.02 45.72
CA ASN A 10 3.39 9.41 44.41
C ASN A 10 2.41 10.20 43.52
N GLU A 11 1.66 11.17 44.05
CA GLU A 11 0.69 11.94 43.27
C GLU A 11 1.33 13.03 42.40
N ASP A 12 2.49 13.56 42.80
CA ASP A 12 3.16 14.70 42.14
C ASP A 12 3.97 14.35 40.88
N GLU A 13 4.11 13.07 40.53
CA GLU A 13 4.96 12.63 39.41
C GLU A 13 4.23 12.60 38.05
N TRP A 14 2.89 12.63 38.03
CA TRP A 14 2.12 12.46 36.80
C TRP A 14 1.34 13.72 36.45
N GLU A 15 1.45 14.18 35.19
CA GLU A 15 0.64 15.27 34.65
C GLU A 15 -0.47 14.72 33.75
N ILE A 16 -1.67 15.28 33.88
CA ILE A 16 -2.83 14.95 33.04
C ILE A 16 -2.77 15.79 31.77
N ILE A 17 -2.86 15.15 30.61
CA ILE A 17 -2.85 15.82 29.31
C ILE A 17 -4.11 15.46 28.54
N ASN A 18 -4.78 16.50 28.05
CA ASN A 18 -5.86 16.36 27.09
C ASN A 18 -5.29 16.58 25.68
N ASN A 19 -5.39 15.55 24.83
CA ASN A 19 -5.04 15.61 23.43
C ASN A 19 -6.27 15.22 22.60
N ASP A 20 -6.96 16.22 22.05
CA ASP A 20 -8.10 16.06 21.15
C ASP A 20 -9.23 15.18 21.74
N GLY A 21 -9.56 15.40 23.02
CA GLY A 21 -10.62 14.67 23.72
C GLY A 21 -10.15 13.38 24.41
N PHE A 22 -8.92 12.95 24.16
CA PHE A 22 -8.29 11.85 24.90
C PHE A 22 -7.48 12.39 26.07
N VAL A 23 -7.89 12.02 27.28
CA VAL A 23 -7.22 12.40 28.53
C VAL A 23 -6.34 11.24 29.00
N TYR A 24 -5.04 11.47 29.11
CA TYR A 24 -4.09 10.47 29.60
C TYR A 24 -3.09 11.06 30.59
N LYS A 25 -2.56 10.21 31.48
CA LYS A 25 -1.51 10.57 32.44
C LYS A 25 -0.15 10.32 31.79
N ARG A 26 0.78 11.27 31.90
CA ARG A 26 2.20 11.06 31.54
C ARG A 26 3.14 11.49 32.66
N LYS A 27 4.31 10.86 32.74
CA LYS A 27 5.31 11.14 33.77
C LYS A 27 5.89 12.55 33.53
N LYS A 28 5.87 13.40 34.55
CA LYS A 28 6.35 14.77 34.53
C LYS A 28 7.87 14.75 34.28
N ARG A 29 8.33 15.46 33.25
CA ARG A 29 9.77 15.58 32.97
C ARG A 29 10.41 16.42 34.08
N ARG A 30 11.28 15.82 34.90
CA ARG A 30 12.07 16.56 35.90
C ARG A 30 13.07 17.45 35.16
N ILE A 31 12.76 18.74 35.07
CA ILE A 31 13.77 19.74 34.74
C ILE A 31 14.61 19.91 36.01
N CYS A 32 15.69 19.15 36.13
CA CYS A 32 16.69 19.41 37.17
C CYS A 32 17.29 20.80 36.91
N PRO A 33 17.36 21.72 37.89
CA PRO A 33 17.90 23.06 37.67
C PRO A 33 19.43 23.10 37.45
N THR A 34 20.13 21.96 37.47
CA THR A 34 21.60 21.89 37.56
C THR A 34 22.29 21.35 36.29
N SER A 35 21.61 21.27 35.16
CA SER A 35 22.28 20.93 33.89
C SER A 35 21.86 21.87 32.77
N ILE A 36 22.21 23.15 32.95
CA ILE A 36 22.27 24.11 31.86
C ILE A 36 23.62 23.89 31.16
N THR A 37 23.73 22.85 30.34
CA THR A 37 24.74 22.83 29.25
C THR A 37 24.39 21.76 28.23
N ALA A 38 24.06 22.24 27.03
CA ALA A 38 24.05 21.52 25.74
C ALA A 38 23.11 20.30 25.59
N SER A 39 21.86 20.55 25.16
CA SER A 39 21.41 20.16 23.81
C SER A 39 19.91 20.49 23.60
N SER A 40 19.64 21.28 22.56
CA SER A 40 18.33 21.65 22.00
C SER A 40 17.35 22.39 22.93
N ALA A 41 17.67 23.66 23.22
CA ALA A 41 16.67 24.65 23.61
C ALA A 41 15.82 25.02 22.38
N HIS A 42 14.70 24.32 22.18
CA HIS A 42 13.59 24.92 21.43
C HIS A 42 12.94 25.97 22.34
N PRO A 43 12.80 27.25 21.92
CA PRO A 43 12.04 28.21 22.70
C PRO A 43 10.61 27.70 22.88
N PRO A 44 9.90 28.08 23.96
CA PRO A 44 8.50 27.73 24.14
C PRO A 44 7.73 28.34 22.96
N THR A 45 7.48 27.55 21.93
CA THR A 45 6.59 27.98 20.86
C THR A 45 5.21 27.95 21.48
N ASP A 46 4.56 29.10 21.49
CA ASP A 46 3.17 29.24 21.91
C ASP A 46 2.36 28.03 21.41
N PRO A 47 1.69 27.28 22.31
CA PRO A 47 0.93 26.09 21.94
C PRO A 47 -0.04 26.35 20.78
N GLU A 48 -0.55 27.58 20.65
CA GLU A 48 -1.43 27.99 19.55
C GLU A 48 -0.71 28.01 18.18
N ILE A 49 0.54 28.48 18.15
CA ILE A 49 1.37 28.51 16.93
C ILE A 49 1.78 27.09 16.51
N ALA A 50 2.10 26.23 17.48
CA ALA A 50 2.42 24.83 17.21
C ALA A 50 1.22 24.07 16.64
N GLU A 51 0.02 24.29 17.20
CA GLU A 51 -1.23 23.71 16.74
C GLU A 51 -1.62 24.21 15.34
N LYS A 52 -1.46 25.50 15.07
CA LYS A 52 -1.70 26.07 13.73
C LYS A 52 -0.79 25.41 12.66
N LYS A 53 0.51 25.26 12.96
CA LYS A 53 1.46 24.57 12.07
C LYS A 53 1.07 23.09 11.86
N ARG A 54 0.59 22.41 12.90
CA ARG A 54 0.09 21.03 12.79
C ARG A 54 -1.12 20.94 11.85
N ARG A 55 -2.10 21.84 12.01
CA ARG A 55 -3.28 21.92 11.13
C ARG A 55 -2.89 22.21 9.69
N GLU A 56 -1.94 23.10 9.47
CA GLU A 56 -1.45 23.45 8.14
C GLU A 56 -0.77 22.28 7.44
N ARG A 57 0.05 21.51 8.17
CA ARG A 57 0.65 20.26 7.65
C ARG A 57 -0.43 19.26 7.25
N LYS A 58 -1.42 19.02 8.11
CA LYS A 58 -2.55 18.10 7.82
C LYS A 58 -3.32 18.55 6.58
N LYS A 59 -3.64 19.84 6.48
CA LYS A 59 -4.32 20.43 5.32
C LYS A 59 -3.50 20.23 4.04
N ASN A 60 -2.20 20.51 4.08
CA ASN A 60 -1.33 20.37 2.92
C ASN A 60 -1.25 18.90 2.45
N THR A 61 -1.07 17.96 3.37
CA THR A 61 -1.06 16.52 3.04
C THR A 61 -2.39 16.08 2.41
N LEU A 62 -3.52 16.53 2.96
CA LEU A 62 -4.84 16.20 2.43
C LEU A 62 -5.07 16.81 1.04
N MET A 63 -4.61 18.04 0.81
CA MET A 63 -4.71 18.69 -0.50
C MET A 63 -3.87 17.95 -1.56
N LYS A 64 -2.64 17.53 -1.22
CA LYS A 64 -1.80 16.72 -2.11
C LYS A 64 -2.46 15.38 -2.43
N LEU A 65 -3.06 14.73 -1.44
CA LEU A 65 -3.76 13.47 -1.61
C LEU A 65 -4.98 13.63 -2.52
N LYS A 66 -5.79 14.67 -2.29
CA LYS A 66 -6.91 15.04 -3.16
C LYS A 66 -6.42 15.22 -4.60
N GLU A 67 -5.38 16.02 -4.82
CA GLU A 67 -4.85 16.29 -6.16
C GLU A 67 -4.33 15.01 -6.85
N LYS A 68 -3.67 14.12 -6.10
CA LYS A 68 -3.25 12.81 -6.59
C LYS A 68 -4.45 11.99 -7.11
N TYR A 69 -5.48 11.83 -6.28
CA TYR A 69 -6.66 11.05 -6.68
C TYR A 69 -7.42 11.69 -7.84
N TYR A 70 -7.52 13.02 -7.89
CA TYR A 70 -8.13 13.70 -9.04
C TYR A 70 -7.37 13.41 -10.35
N ARG A 71 -6.04 13.47 -10.33
CA ARG A 71 -5.23 13.10 -11.51
C ARG A 71 -5.45 11.65 -11.92
N GLU A 72 -5.42 10.74 -10.96
CA GLU A 72 -5.61 9.32 -11.20
C GLU A 72 -6.99 9.04 -11.81
N ILE A 73 -8.07 9.58 -11.21
CA ILE A 73 -9.43 9.46 -11.75
C ILE A 73 -9.51 10.01 -13.18
N SER A 74 -8.92 11.17 -13.46
CA SER A 74 -8.90 11.73 -14.81
C SER A 74 -8.19 10.82 -15.82
N GLN A 75 -7.09 10.17 -15.42
CA GLN A 75 -6.41 9.18 -16.27
C GLN A 75 -7.29 7.95 -16.51
N TRP A 76 -7.96 7.44 -15.47
CA TRP A 76 -8.91 6.32 -15.60
C TRP A 76 -10.08 6.66 -16.54
N GLU A 77 -10.59 7.89 -16.49
CA GLU A 77 -11.64 8.36 -17.41
C GLU A 77 -11.15 8.40 -18.86
N ILE A 78 -9.95 8.93 -19.10
CA ILE A 78 -9.35 8.98 -20.45
C ILE A 78 -9.18 7.56 -21.01
N LEU A 79 -8.61 6.64 -20.22
CA LEU A 79 -8.41 5.25 -20.63
C LEU A 79 -9.74 4.55 -20.89
N SER A 80 -10.72 4.73 -20.01
CA SER A 80 -12.06 4.15 -20.16
C SER A 80 -12.76 4.63 -21.43
N ASN A 81 -12.68 5.94 -21.71
CA ASN A 81 -13.23 6.52 -22.93
C ASN A 81 -12.50 5.99 -24.16
N THR A 82 -11.17 5.93 -24.13
CA THR A 82 -10.37 5.39 -25.24
C THR A 82 -10.75 3.94 -25.52
N PHE A 83 -10.84 3.10 -24.49
CA PHE A 83 -11.25 1.71 -24.62
C PHE A 83 -12.67 1.57 -25.21
N LYS A 84 -13.63 2.37 -24.74
CA LYS A 84 -14.98 2.41 -25.32
C LYS A 84 -14.96 2.80 -26.79
N THR A 85 -14.18 3.81 -27.17
CA THR A 85 -14.06 4.22 -28.58
C THR A 85 -13.44 3.12 -29.44
N MET A 86 -12.44 2.40 -28.92
CA MET A 86 -11.81 1.28 -29.61
C MET A 86 -12.79 0.11 -29.79
N GLN A 87 -13.56 -0.20 -28.75
CA GLN A 87 -14.61 -1.22 -28.81
C GLN A 87 -15.69 -0.88 -29.84
N LEU A 88 -16.15 0.37 -29.88
CA LEU A 88 -17.12 0.82 -30.89
C LEU A 88 -16.54 0.72 -32.31
N LYS A 89 -15.29 1.13 -32.52
CA LYS A 89 -14.60 0.98 -33.81
C LYS A 89 -14.46 -0.49 -34.22
N ALA A 90 -14.11 -1.38 -33.29
CA ALA A 90 -13.99 -2.81 -33.55
C ALA A 90 -15.34 -3.43 -33.97
N LYS A 91 -16.44 -3.04 -33.28
CA LYS A 91 -17.80 -3.47 -33.65
C LYS A 91 -18.19 -2.99 -35.05
N LEU A 92 -17.92 -1.72 -35.37
CA LEU A 92 -18.21 -1.18 -36.71
C LEU A 92 -17.45 -1.95 -37.80
N ILE A 93 -16.17 -2.26 -37.59
CA ILE A 93 -15.37 -3.05 -38.54
C ILE A 93 -15.95 -4.46 -38.70
N GLN A 94 -16.43 -5.07 -37.61
CA GLN A 94 -17.05 -6.39 -37.65
C GLN A 94 -18.39 -6.40 -38.42
N GLU A 95 -19.26 -5.42 -38.17
CA GLU A 95 -20.55 -5.26 -38.88
C GLU A 95 -20.32 -4.98 -40.36
N THR A 96 -19.36 -4.09 -40.68
CA THR A 96 -18.96 -3.78 -42.06
C THR A 96 -18.50 -5.07 -42.76
N ARG A 97 -17.61 -5.87 -42.14
CA ARG A 97 -17.19 -7.19 -42.68
C ARG A 97 -18.33 -8.17 -42.94
N GLN A 98 -19.44 -8.07 -42.20
CA GLN A 98 -20.58 -8.98 -42.34
C GLN A 98 -21.50 -8.58 -43.48
N ASP A 99 -21.66 -7.28 -43.75
CA ASP A 99 -22.44 -6.78 -44.90
C ASP A 99 -21.77 -7.11 -46.24
N HIS A 100 -20.44 -7.23 -46.29
CA HIS A 100 -19.70 -7.63 -47.51
C HIS A 100 -19.91 -9.10 -47.90
N LEU A 101 -20.36 -9.94 -46.96
CA LEU A 101 -20.59 -11.37 -47.22
C LEU A 101 -21.96 -11.65 -47.84
N CYS A 102 -22.86 -10.67 -47.87
CA CYS A 102 -24.21 -10.82 -48.39
C CYS A 102 -24.42 -10.25 -49.81
N ASP A 103 -23.47 -9.49 -50.36
CA ASP A 103 -23.62 -8.82 -51.67
C ASP A 103 -22.64 -9.30 -52.76
N ASP A 104 -21.86 -10.35 -52.49
CA ASP A 104 -20.82 -10.80 -53.42
C ASP A 104 -21.03 -12.23 -53.93
N HIS A 105 -22.03 -12.38 -54.80
CA HIS A 105 -22.18 -13.56 -55.65
C HIS A 105 -21.42 -13.43 -56.99
N HIS A 106 -20.55 -12.42 -57.16
CA HIS A 106 -19.76 -12.23 -58.38
C HIS A 106 -18.36 -11.62 -58.15
N SER A 107 -17.45 -12.29 -57.45
CA SER A 107 -16.01 -12.35 -57.83
C SER A 107 -15.22 -13.25 -56.87
N SER A 108 -14.97 -14.50 -57.27
CA SER A 108 -14.37 -15.53 -56.40
C SER A 108 -12.83 -15.49 -56.29
N ASP A 109 -12.11 -14.59 -56.96
CA ASP A 109 -10.64 -14.77 -57.09
C ASP A 109 -9.74 -13.64 -56.57
N CYS A 110 -10.25 -12.48 -56.13
CA CYS A 110 -9.39 -11.38 -55.62
C CYS A 110 -9.37 -11.21 -54.08
N ALA A 111 -10.32 -11.78 -53.33
CA ALA A 111 -10.43 -11.54 -51.89
C ALA A 111 -9.57 -12.46 -51.01
N ARG A 112 -8.95 -13.49 -51.61
CA ARG A 112 -8.21 -14.54 -50.87
C ARG A 112 -6.79 -14.12 -50.46
N GLU A 113 -6.29 -12.99 -50.97
CA GLU A 113 -4.89 -12.58 -50.81
C GLU A 113 -4.69 -11.45 -49.79
N TRP A 114 -5.74 -10.69 -49.43
CA TRP A 114 -5.63 -9.52 -48.56
C TRP A 114 -5.95 -9.75 -47.07
N PHE A 115 -6.53 -10.90 -46.71
CA PHE A 115 -6.99 -11.15 -45.34
C PHE A 115 -6.22 -12.25 -44.58
N SER A 116 -5.14 -12.81 -45.12
CA SER A 116 -4.68 -14.13 -44.66
C SER A 116 -3.26 -14.22 -44.09
N GLY A 117 -2.49 -13.12 -44.01
CA GLY A 117 -1.14 -13.13 -43.41
C GLY A 117 -0.94 -11.99 -42.42
N ASP A 118 -1.04 -10.75 -42.90
CA ASP A 118 -0.62 -9.56 -42.15
C ASP A 118 -1.40 -9.33 -40.84
N VAL A 119 -2.73 -9.53 -40.86
CA VAL A 119 -3.57 -9.40 -39.64
C VAL A 119 -3.31 -10.53 -38.63
N LEU A 120 -2.95 -11.73 -39.12
CA LEU A 120 -2.61 -12.86 -38.26
C LEU A 120 -1.24 -12.64 -37.61
N ASP A 121 -0.27 -12.15 -38.39
CA ASP A 121 1.08 -11.81 -37.91
C ASP A 121 1.03 -10.64 -36.91
N GLU A 122 0.17 -9.64 -37.14
CA GLU A 122 -0.06 -8.55 -36.17
C GLU A 122 -0.66 -9.09 -34.86
N LEU A 123 -1.68 -9.97 -34.95
CA LEU A 123 -2.30 -10.57 -33.77
C LEU A 123 -1.32 -11.47 -33.01
N LEU A 124 -0.50 -12.25 -33.73
CA LEU A 124 0.55 -13.07 -33.14
C LEU A 124 1.58 -12.19 -32.42
N GLY A 125 2.03 -11.10 -33.04
CA GLY A 125 2.94 -10.13 -32.43
C GLY A 125 2.36 -9.46 -31.18
N GLN A 126 1.05 -9.18 -31.17
CA GLN A 126 0.38 -8.67 -29.97
C GLN A 126 0.35 -9.70 -28.82
N VAL A 127 0.07 -10.97 -29.13
CA VAL A 127 0.04 -12.05 -28.13
C VAL A 127 1.45 -12.31 -27.58
N GLU A 128 2.48 -12.31 -28.42
CA GLU A 128 3.88 -12.46 -27.99
C GLU A 128 4.32 -11.30 -27.08
N ALA A 129 3.94 -10.06 -27.42
CA ALA A 129 4.20 -8.90 -26.55
C ALA A 129 3.45 -9.01 -25.20
N GLN A 130 2.21 -9.50 -25.21
CA GLN A 130 1.44 -9.72 -23.99
C GLN A 130 2.03 -10.84 -23.15
N GLU A 131 2.56 -11.91 -23.76
CA GLU A 131 3.28 -12.98 -23.07
C GLU A 131 4.48 -12.42 -22.31
N ALA A 132 5.29 -11.56 -22.95
CA ALA A 132 6.45 -10.95 -22.30
C ALA A 132 6.04 -10.16 -21.04
N VAL A 133 4.95 -9.38 -21.11
CA VAL A 133 4.41 -8.65 -19.96
C VAL A 133 3.94 -9.59 -18.85
N ILE A 134 3.23 -10.67 -19.21
CA ILE A 134 2.77 -11.67 -18.23
C ILE A 134 3.97 -12.36 -17.56
N GLN A 135 5.00 -12.71 -18.32
CA GLN A 135 6.21 -13.32 -17.77
C GLN A 135 6.91 -12.37 -16.79
N ASP A 136 6.99 -11.08 -17.10
CA ASP A 136 7.63 -10.10 -16.23
C ASP A 136 6.83 -9.87 -14.93
N ILE A 137 5.50 -9.80 -15.01
CA ILE A 137 4.63 -9.74 -13.82
C ILE A 137 4.80 -11.03 -12.99
N SER A 138 4.83 -12.19 -13.63
CA SER A 138 5.03 -13.48 -12.97
C SER A 138 6.37 -13.55 -12.22
N LYS A 139 7.47 -13.08 -12.85
CA LYS A 139 8.78 -12.96 -12.19
C LYS A 139 8.71 -12.05 -10.96
N LEU A 140 8.06 -10.89 -11.06
CA LEU A 140 7.90 -9.97 -9.94
C LEU A 140 7.10 -10.60 -8.79
N CYS A 141 6.01 -11.31 -9.10
CA CYS A 141 5.24 -12.05 -8.11
C CYS A 141 6.08 -13.14 -7.43
N ASN A 142 6.91 -13.87 -8.17
CA ASN A 142 7.80 -14.88 -7.61
C ASN A 142 8.84 -14.27 -6.66
N ILE A 143 9.43 -13.13 -7.02
CA ILE A 143 10.36 -12.39 -6.16
C ILE A 143 9.65 -11.94 -4.88
N SER A 144 8.47 -11.32 -5.01
CA SER A 144 7.68 -10.86 -3.86
C SER A 144 7.31 -12.01 -2.93
N ASN A 145 6.87 -13.14 -3.49
CA ASN A 145 6.51 -14.32 -2.71
C ASN A 145 7.73 -14.92 -2.00
N GLY A 146 8.90 -14.90 -2.65
CA GLY A 146 10.17 -15.30 -2.05
C GLY A 146 10.57 -14.42 -0.87
N LEU A 147 10.45 -13.10 -1.00
CA LEU A 147 10.71 -12.16 0.10
C LEU A 147 9.76 -12.35 1.27
N CYS A 148 8.45 -12.46 1.01
CA CYS A 148 7.46 -12.69 2.05
C CYS A 148 7.72 -14.01 2.80
N LYS A 149 8.02 -15.10 2.08
CA LYS A 149 8.37 -16.38 2.71
C LYS A 149 9.64 -16.27 3.56
N ALA A 150 10.66 -15.57 3.07
CA ALA A 150 11.90 -15.42 3.83
C ALA A 150 11.69 -14.62 5.14
N GLU A 151 10.89 -13.56 5.10
CA GLU A 151 10.52 -12.80 6.31
C GLU A 151 9.66 -13.63 7.27
N GLU A 152 8.70 -14.39 6.75
CA GLU A 152 7.86 -15.27 7.54
C GLU A 152 8.69 -16.35 8.25
N GLU A 153 9.59 -17.02 7.53
CA GLU A 153 10.48 -18.04 8.11
C GLU A 153 11.44 -17.44 9.14
N LYS A 154 11.98 -16.24 8.89
CA LYS A 154 12.80 -15.51 9.86
C LYS A 154 12.02 -15.21 11.14
N LEU A 155 10.76 -14.78 11.02
CA LEU A 155 9.91 -14.51 12.18
C LEU A 155 9.62 -15.81 12.94
N LYS A 156 9.28 -16.90 12.23
CA LYS A 156 9.08 -18.23 12.84
C LYS A 156 10.32 -18.68 13.60
N GLN A 157 11.50 -18.57 13.00
CA GLN A 157 12.77 -18.91 13.66
C GLN A 157 13.01 -18.06 14.91
N SER A 158 12.80 -16.74 14.83
CA SER A 158 12.95 -15.86 16.00
C SER A 158 12.01 -16.23 17.15
N LEU A 159 10.82 -16.76 16.85
CA LEU A 159 9.86 -17.23 17.85
C LEU A 159 10.27 -18.58 18.44
N ILE A 160 10.77 -19.49 17.60
CA ILE A 160 11.20 -20.84 18.00
C ILE A 160 12.49 -20.80 18.83
N GLU A 161 13.38 -19.85 18.57
CA GLU A 161 14.66 -19.69 19.27
C GLU A 161 14.56 -18.95 20.62
N LEU A 162 13.36 -18.57 21.07
CA LEU A 162 13.22 -17.91 22.35
C LEU A 162 13.61 -18.85 23.51
N PRO A 163 14.38 -18.39 24.50
CA PRO A 163 14.87 -19.21 25.61
C PRO A 163 13.78 -19.67 26.57
N ILE A 164 12.54 -19.18 26.41
CA ILE A 164 11.37 -19.69 27.16
C ILE A 164 11.01 -21.12 26.73
N TRP A 165 11.48 -21.56 25.56
CA TRP A 165 11.27 -22.89 25.04
C TRP A 165 12.47 -23.78 25.43
N ASP A 166 12.60 -24.08 26.72
CA ASP A 166 13.66 -24.97 27.26
C ASP A 166 13.66 -26.37 26.58
N TYR A 167 12.56 -26.73 25.91
CA TYR A 167 12.40 -27.84 24.98
C TYR A 167 11.97 -27.28 23.62
N SER A 168 12.48 -27.83 22.50
CA SER A 168 12.12 -27.37 21.15
C SER A 168 10.59 -27.30 21.00
N PRO A 169 10.00 -26.14 20.64
CA PRO A 169 8.55 -25.98 20.51
C PRO A 169 7.93 -27.04 19.59
N GLN A 170 8.69 -27.51 18.62
CA GLN A 170 8.29 -28.54 17.67
C GLN A 170 8.10 -29.90 18.36
N GLN A 171 8.95 -30.26 19.33
CA GLN A 171 8.79 -31.48 20.13
C GLN A 171 7.60 -31.40 21.08
N LEU A 172 7.33 -30.21 21.64
CA LEU A 172 6.15 -29.98 22.47
C LEU A 172 4.87 -30.14 21.64
N MET A 173 4.81 -29.50 20.46
CA MET A 173 3.67 -29.60 19.55
C MET A 173 3.44 -31.04 19.06
N ALA A 174 4.51 -31.78 18.76
CA ALA A 174 4.44 -33.19 18.36
C ALA A 174 3.91 -34.09 19.49
N SER A 175 4.34 -33.86 20.73
CA SER A 175 3.86 -34.61 21.90
C SER A 175 2.37 -34.36 22.18
N LEU A 176 1.91 -33.11 22.02
CA LEU A 176 0.51 -32.71 22.24
C LEU A 176 -0.46 -33.21 21.16
N SER A 177 0.04 -33.61 19.99
CA SER A 177 -0.77 -34.10 18.87
C SER A 177 -0.84 -35.63 18.78
N GLN A 178 -0.25 -36.33 19.76
CA GLN A 178 -0.25 -37.80 19.85
C GLN A 178 -1.22 -38.38 20.91
N ASP A 179 -2.18 -37.59 21.40
CA ASP A 179 -3.31 -38.05 22.23
C ASP A 179 -4.64 -38.08 21.44
#